data_AF-F7VVZ5-F1
#
_entry.id   AF-F7VVZ5-F1
#
_cell.length_a   1.000
_cell.length_b   1.000
_cell.length_c   1.000
_cell.angle_alpha   90.00
_cell.angle_beta   90.00
_cell.angle_gamma   90.00
#
_symmetry.space_group_name_H-M   'P 1'
#
loop_
_entity.id
_entity.type
_entity.pdbx_description
1 polymer ?
#
loop_
_entity_poly.entity_id
_entity_poly.type
_entity_poly.pdbx_seq_one_letter_code
_entity_poly.pdbx_strand_id
1 'polypeptide(L)'
;MDWPYQFLDLSQDEKHARRQSLDRYALYAQLSALIPIGLIWLYQTVNRSSSSSSRQKRDYTAVSSSDSFNTRKQSNSWSKFRWWLGEDVVAFGEVLGQRDQWVGGIIWAIWLLILCVAGTGRDYMHLTKRFGIVAVSQYPMQYMLTLKSFNPVSWTLKLSHEETNRWHRVLARVTTLLLSLHTIFYYNYFIQNSILLQKLQSPVVVYGMLSFAGLNLMITTALRPLRKLSYRVFFVTHLLIALGLPVVLWFHASSSRKYMLEALGVFLLDIGFRKRDTITVETTISSIPGTSLIKIQVPVPRQRQNHFLRGVAPGAHVYINVPPATRSAFRRKDVKAANDASEVLFEFMFNPFTIAHVDQDSGSLTLVARQRAGPMTKGLARFASSSSSSPAPSAGSAEKKALLNIEGPYGAAKHFPTLSLGSEFDRILLIAGGVGATFTIPLYRGIVAENPDTKVEMVWAVRTAGEATWAVMENDARDILNDSNVHIYLTGNSGSGQEGGTGTGLSSGVDSGENSPALINLGAGINGAVAMEMNTLRRTADGRVVARKEQHRSRPDVKKVVDEVFAHEPHERVAILVCGPTKMGKQVRRYVGRYVNEGREVWFHNEGFGF
;
A
#
# COMPACT_ATOMS: atom_id res chain seq x y z
N MET A 1 -21.78 -29.68 -33.44
CA MET A 1 -22.01 -30.20 -32.08
C MET A 1 -23.35 -29.66 -31.62
N ASP A 2 -24.31 -30.54 -31.34
CA ASP A 2 -25.64 -30.13 -30.89
C ASP A 2 -25.58 -29.50 -29.50
N TRP A 3 -26.42 -28.49 -29.27
CA TRP A 3 -26.51 -27.78 -28.00
C TRP A 3 -27.05 -28.71 -26.89
N PRO A 4 -26.29 -28.96 -25.80
CA PRO A 4 -26.64 -30.04 -24.86
C PRO A 4 -27.70 -29.66 -23.82
N TYR A 5 -28.10 -28.39 -23.71
CA TYR A 5 -29.03 -27.92 -22.68
C TYR A 5 -30.44 -27.69 -23.23
N GLN A 6 -31.45 -28.03 -22.43
CA GLN A 6 -32.86 -27.98 -22.78
C GLN A 6 -33.64 -27.13 -21.76
N PHE A 7 -34.75 -26.54 -22.21
CA PHE A 7 -35.73 -25.92 -21.32
C PHE A 7 -36.68 -27.00 -20.82
N LEU A 8 -36.52 -27.39 -19.55
CA LEU A 8 -37.29 -28.46 -18.93
C LEU A 8 -38.46 -27.90 -18.11
N ASP A 9 -39.65 -28.45 -18.35
CA ASP A 9 -40.82 -28.22 -17.51
C ASP A 9 -40.80 -29.17 -16.32
N LEU A 10 -40.38 -28.65 -15.18
CA LEU A 10 -40.24 -29.41 -13.94
C LEU A 10 -41.51 -29.36 -13.08
N SER A 11 -41.83 -30.49 -12.46
CA SER A 11 -42.79 -30.60 -11.35
C SER A 11 -42.37 -29.74 -10.15
N GLN A 12 -43.26 -29.55 -9.18
CA GLN A 12 -42.93 -28.77 -7.98
C GLN A 12 -41.84 -29.44 -7.13
N ASP A 13 -41.87 -30.76 -7.02
CA ASP A 13 -40.87 -31.54 -6.28
C ASP A 13 -39.49 -31.43 -6.95
N GLU A 14 -39.42 -31.49 -8.27
CA GLU A 14 -38.17 -31.30 -9.02
C GLU A 14 -37.66 -29.85 -8.92
N LYS A 15 -38.55 -28.85 -8.92
CA LYS A 15 -38.18 -27.44 -8.66
C LYS A 15 -37.62 -27.28 -7.24
N HIS A 16 -38.20 -27.97 -6.26
CA HIS A 16 -37.71 -27.98 -4.89
C HIS A 16 -36.34 -28.67 -4.78
N ALA A 17 -36.16 -29.83 -5.41
CA ALA A 17 -34.87 -30.52 -5.49
C ALA A 17 -33.79 -29.66 -6.18
N ARG A 18 -34.14 -29.00 -7.29
CA ARG A 18 -33.28 -28.00 -7.95
C ARG A 18 -32.90 -26.89 -6.98
N ARG A 19 -33.84 -26.41 -6.16
CA ARG A 19 -33.58 -25.37 -5.15
C ARG A 19 -32.64 -25.84 -4.04
N GLN A 20 -32.80 -27.04 -3.52
CA GLN A 20 -31.89 -27.61 -2.53
C GLN A 20 -30.47 -27.78 -3.10
N SER A 21 -30.36 -28.25 -4.34
CA SER A 21 -29.10 -28.25 -5.07
C SER A 21 -28.56 -26.82 -5.20
N LEU A 22 -29.43 -25.83 -5.49
CA LEU A 22 -29.10 -24.40 -5.51
C LEU A 22 -28.34 -23.97 -4.27
N ASP A 23 -28.92 -24.24 -3.11
CA ASP A 23 -28.34 -23.82 -1.85
C ASP A 23 -27.08 -24.61 -1.46
N ARG A 24 -27.02 -25.91 -1.80
CA ARG A 24 -25.87 -26.78 -1.50
C ARG A 24 -24.59 -26.35 -2.23
N TYR A 25 -24.64 -26.17 -3.54
CA TYR A 25 -23.44 -25.78 -4.32
C TYR A 25 -22.99 -24.35 -4.02
N ALA A 26 -23.92 -23.48 -3.63
CA ALA A 26 -23.57 -22.13 -3.17
C ALA A 26 -22.86 -22.18 -1.81
N LEU A 27 -23.27 -23.07 -0.90
CA LEU A 27 -22.55 -23.35 0.34
C LEU A 27 -21.16 -23.93 0.07
N TYR A 28 -21.04 -24.88 -0.86
CA TYR A 28 -19.74 -25.43 -1.27
C TYR A 28 -18.82 -24.32 -1.78
N ALA A 29 -19.31 -23.44 -2.65
CA ALA A 29 -18.54 -22.32 -3.17
C ALA A 29 -18.06 -21.36 -2.07
N GLN A 30 -18.93 -21.06 -1.09
CA GLN A 30 -18.56 -20.20 0.05
C GLN A 30 -17.52 -20.85 0.96
N LEU A 31 -17.76 -22.10 1.39
CA LEU A 31 -16.86 -22.83 2.29
C LEU A 31 -15.51 -23.12 1.63
N SER A 32 -15.51 -23.35 0.31
CA SER A 32 -14.27 -23.55 -0.46
C SER A 32 -13.29 -22.38 -0.32
N ALA A 33 -13.79 -21.16 -0.10
CA ALA A 33 -12.94 -19.98 0.05
C ALA A 33 -12.12 -20.01 1.36
N LEU A 34 -12.56 -20.80 2.35
CA LEU A 34 -11.86 -20.98 3.62
C LEU A 34 -10.75 -22.05 3.56
N ILE A 35 -10.83 -22.98 2.60
CA ILE A 35 -9.85 -24.07 2.43
C ILE A 35 -8.42 -23.55 2.24
N PRO A 36 -8.11 -22.66 1.27
CA PRO A 36 -6.73 -22.18 1.10
C PRO A 36 -6.22 -21.44 2.34
N ILE A 37 -7.11 -20.73 3.05
CA ILE A 37 -6.77 -20.03 4.30
C ILE A 37 -6.41 -21.05 5.39
N GLY A 38 -7.23 -22.08 5.57
CA GLY A 38 -7.01 -23.15 6.54
C GLY A 38 -5.74 -23.96 6.26
N LEU A 39 -5.47 -24.27 4.98
CA LEU A 39 -4.25 -24.99 4.59
C LEU A 39 -2.98 -24.17 4.85
N ILE A 40 -2.98 -22.88 4.53
CA ILE A 40 -1.84 -22.00 4.82
C ILE A 40 -1.65 -21.87 6.33
N TRP A 41 -2.73 -21.69 7.09
CA TRP A 41 -2.66 -21.63 8.54
C TRP A 41 -2.10 -22.91 9.16
N LEU A 42 -2.56 -24.08 8.69
CA LEU A 42 -2.05 -25.39 9.13
C LEU A 42 -0.55 -25.53 8.81
N TYR A 43 -0.14 -25.17 7.59
CA TYR A 43 1.28 -25.19 7.20
C TYR A 43 2.13 -24.29 8.12
N GLN A 44 1.66 -23.07 8.40
CA GLN A 44 2.38 -22.13 9.27
C GLN A 44 2.48 -22.61 10.72
N THR A 45 1.44 -23.27 11.25
CA THR A 45 1.44 -23.78 12.63
C THR A 45 2.33 -25.01 12.79
N VAL A 46 2.25 -25.97 11.86
CA VAL A 46 3.13 -27.15 11.85
C VAL A 46 4.60 -26.73 11.75
N ASN A 47 4.93 -25.80 10.85
CA ASN A 47 6.32 -25.37 10.65
C ASN A 47 6.90 -24.55 11.82
N ARG A 48 6.03 -23.94 12.64
CA ARG A 48 6.42 -23.28 13.90
C ARG A 48 6.76 -24.28 15.00
N SER A 49 5.99 -25.36 15.11
CA SER A 49 6.24 -26.40 16.12
C SER A 49 7.50 -27.22 15.83
N SER A 50 7.85 -27.41 14.56
CA SER A 50 9.08 -28.09 14.16
C SER A 50 10.33 -27.21 14.30
N SER A 51 10.21 -25.89 14.11
CA SER A 51 11.31 -24.94 14.29
C SER A 51 11.64 -24.64 15.76
N SER A 52 10.69 -24.74 16.69
CA SER A 52 11.01 -24.65 18.13
C SER A 52 11.78 -25.88 18.62
N SER A 53 11.50 -27.06 18.07
CA SER A 53 12.22 -28.31 18.39
C SER A 53 13.63 -28.36 17.77
N SER A 54 13.84 -27.78 16.58
CA SER A 54 15.17 -27.73 15.95
C SER A 54 16.07 -26.59 16.46
N ARG A 55 15.48 -25.55 17.10
CA ARG A 55 16.23 -24.46 17.76
C ARG A 55 17.12 -24.92 18.91
N GLN A 56 16.80 -26.05 19.54
CA GLN A 56 17.58 -26.63 20.64
C GLN A 56 18.74 -27.52 20.17
N LYS A 57 18.88 -27.73 18.84
CA LYS A 57 19.82 -28.70 18.25
C LYS A 57 20.62 -28.12 17.07
N ARG A 58 20.98 -26.84 17.16
CA ARG A 58 21.90 -26.18 16.22
C ARG A 58 23.15 -25.70 16.93
N ASP A 59 23.80 -26.60 17.65
CA ASP A 59 25.24 -26.57 17.76
C ASP A 59 25.83 -27.23 16.51
N TYR A 60 26.92 -26.65 16.00
CA TYR A 60 27.61 -27.00 14.77
C TYR A 60 27.66 -28.53 14.50
N THR A 61 26.72 -29.03 13.70
CA THR A 61 26.84 -30.35 13.07
C THR A 61 27.13 -30.14 11.60
N ALA A 62 28.33 -30.50 11.17
CA ALA A 62 28.70 -30.57 9.76
C ALA A 62 27.70 -31.46 9.02
N VAL A 63 26.89 -30.87 8.14
CA VAL A 63 25.89 -31.59 7.35
C VAL A 63 26.62 -32.30 6.19
N SER A 64 26.31 -33.58 6.01
CA SER A 64 26.78 -34.39 4.87
C SER A 64 26.48 -33.71 3.53
N SER A 65 27.49 -33.68 2.65
CA SER A 65 27.48 -32.95 1.38
C SER A 65 26.41 -33.45 0.38
N SER A 66 25.91 -34.68 0.52
CA SER A 66 24.92 -35.27 -0.40
C SER A 66 23.49 -34.76 -0.18
N ASP A 67 23.04 -34.62 1.08
CA ASP A 67 21.68 -34.15 1.40
C ASP A 67 21.53 -32.63 1.23
N SER A 68 22.62 -31.88 1.43
CA SER A 68 22.68 -30.44 1.20
C SER A 68 22.50 -30.08 -0.28
N PHE A 69 22.88 -30.96 -1.21
CA PHE A 69 22.82 -30.67 -2.66
C PHE A 69 21.39 -30.80 -3.22
N ASN A 70 20.67 -31.86 -2.86
CA ASN A 70 19.30 -32.09 -3.36
C ASN A 70 18.29 -31.10 -2.76
N THR A 71 18.39 -30.81 -1.46
CA THR A 71 17.58 -29.77 -0.79
C THR A 71 17.86 -28.37 -1.36
N ARG A 72 19.10 -28.08 -1.72
CA ARG A 72 19.52 -26.79 -2.31
C ARG A 72 19.06 -26.62 -3.77
N LYS A 73 19.12 -27.66 -4.60
CA LYS A 73 18.60 -27.61 -5.98
C LYS A 73 17.09 -27.37 -5.99
N GLN A 74 16.36 -27.96 -5.04
CA GLN A 74 14.93 -27.75 -4.85
C GLN A 74 14.61 -26.34 -4.31
N SER A 75 15.38 -25.84 -3.32
CA SER A 75 15.26 -24.47 -2.80
C SER A 75 15.48 -23.40 -3.89
N ASN A 76 16.48 -23.60 -4.75
CA ASN A 76 16.79 -22.70 -5.87
C ASN A 76 15.71 -22.68 -6.96
N SER A 77 14.98 -23.77 -7.17
CA SER A 77 13.84 -23.78 -8.10
C SER A 77 12.64 -23.05 -7.52
N TRP A 78 12.38 -23.24 -6.22
CA TRP A 78 11.30 -22.55 -5.51
C TRP A 78 11.51 -21.05 -5.40
N SER A 79 12.73 -20.58 -5.15
CA SER A 79 13.03 -19.14 -5.09
C SER A 79 12.79 -18.47 -6.45
N LYS A 80 13.22 -19.10 -7.54
CA LYS A 80 12.93 -18.65 -8.93
C LYS A 80 11.44 -18.63 -9.23
N PHE A 81 10.70 -19.66 -8.85
CA PHE A 81 9.26 -19.73 -9.07
C PHE A 81 8.51 -18.64 -8.27
N ARG A 82 8.84 -18.45 -6.99
CA ARG A 82 8.28 -17.37 -6.15
C ARG A 82 8.60 -15.99 -6.72
N TRP A 83 9.81 -15.82 -7.23
CA TRP A 83 10.23 -14.59 -7.89
C TRP A 83 9.39 -14.29 -9.13
N TRP A 84 9.21 -15.30 -9.99
CA TRP A 84 8.37 -15.25 -11.18
C TRP A 84 6.92 -14.91 -10.84
N LEU A 85 6.35 -15.52 -9.78
CA LEU A 85 4.99 -15.23 -9.31
C LEU A 85 4.80 -13.77 -8.87
N GLY A 86 5.84 -13.15 -8.32
CA GLY A 86 5.82 -11.74 -7.91
C GLY A 86 5.96 -10.74 -9.06
N GLU A 87 6.16 -11.18 -10.30
CA GLU A 87 6.27 -10.27 -11.45
C GLU A 87 4.92 -9.69 -11.89
N ASP A 88 4.96 -8.46 -12.38
CA ASP A 88 3.81 -7.78 -12.95
C ASP A 88 3.46 -8.37 -14.33
N VAL A 89 2.17 -8.64 -14.56
CA VAL A 89 1.61 -8.85 -15.89
C VAL A 89 1.27 -7.50 -16.49
N VAL A 90 1.90 -7.17 -17.62
CA VAL A 90 1.71 -5.90 -18.34
C VAL A 90 1.03 -6.18 -19.66
N ALA A 91 -0.04 -5.44 -19.96
CA ALA A 91 -0.70 -5.45 -21.26
C ALA A 91 -1.07 -4.02 -21.65
N PHE A 92 -0.95 -3.68 -22.94
CA PHE A 92 -1.26 -2.35 -23.45
C PHE A 92 -0.55 -1.21 -22.68
N GLY A 93 0.68 -1.45 -22.23
CA GLY A 93 1.45 -0.47 -21.44
C GLY A 93 1.02 -0.30 -19.97
N GLU A 94 -0.04 -0.98 -19.52
CA GLU A 94 -0.55 -0.91 -18.16
C GLU A 94 -0.30 -2.23 -17.39
N VAL A 95 -0.01 -2.11 -16.09
CA VAL A 95 0.14 -3.28 -15.21
C VAL A 95 -1.25 -3.79 -14.84
N LEU A 96 -1.62 -5.01 -15.23
CA LEU A 96 -2.94 -5.58 -14.95
C LEU A 96 -3.06 -6.21 -13.55
N GLY A 97 -1.93 -6.67 -13.00
CA GLY A 97 -1.82 -7.39 -11.73
C GLY A 97 -0.54 -8.21 -11.70
N GLN A 98 -0.18 -8.77 -10.55
CA GLN A 98 0.96 -9.69 -10.45
C GLN A 98 0.58 -11.10 -10.91
N ARG A 99 1.56 -11.93 -11.28
CA ARG A 99 1.32 -13.29 -11.78
C ARG A 99 0.65 -14.19 -10.74
N ASP A 100 0.97 -14.03 -9.46
CA ASP A 100 0.30 -14.71 -8.35
C ASP A 100 -1.23 -14.53 -8.37
N GLN A 101 -1.70 -13.29 -8.57
CA GLN A 101 -3.11 -12.93 -8.67
C GLN A 101 -3.78 -13.56 -9.89
N TRP A 102 -3.06 -13.67 -11.01
CA TRP A 102 -3.58 -14.30 -12.24
C TRP A 102 -3.70 -15.81 -12.09
N VAL A 103 -2.63 -16.48 -11.65
CA VAL A 103 -2.64 -17.93 -11.44
C VAL A 103 -3.70 -18.31 -10.41
N GLY A 104 -3.71 -17.66 -9.25
CA GLY A 104 -4.72 -17.91 -8.21
C GLY A 104 -6.13 -17.57 -8.69
N GLY A 105 -6.31 -16.46 -9.42
CA GLY A 105 -7.61 -16.07 -9.98
C GLY A 105 -8.15 -17.04 -11.02
N ILE A 106 -7.29 -17.58 -11.90
CA ILE A 106 -7.67 -18.58 -12.91
C ILE A 106 -8.05 -19.90 -12.23
N ILE A 107 -7.24 -20.38 -11.28
CA ILE A 107 -7.54 -21.59 -10.51
C ILE A 107 -8.90 -21.44 -9.81
N TRP A 108 -9.12 -20.30 -9.14
CA TRP A 108 -10.38 -20.02 -8.46
C TRP A 108 -11.56 -19.92 -9.43
N ALA A 109 -11.39 -19.27 -10.58
CA ALA A 109 -12.41 -19.18 -11.61
C ALA A 109 -12.80 -20.56 -12.16
N ILE A 110 -11.82 -21.43 -12.44
CA ILE A 110 -12.05 -22.80 -12.90
C ILE A 110 -12.86 -23.58 -11.85
N TRP A 111 -12.46 -23.50 -10.58
CA TRP A 111 -13.19 -24.16 -9.49
C TRP A 111 -14.65 -23.71 -9.42
N LEU A 112 -14.90 -22.39 -9.42
CA LEU A 112 -16.27 -21.87 -9.39
C LEU A 112 -17.06 -22.23 -10.66
N LEU A 113 -16.42 -22.28 -11.83
CA LEU A 113 -17.05 -22.73 -13.07
C LEU A 113 -17.44 -24.22 -13.02
N ILE A 114 -16.61 -25.07 -12.41
CA ILE A 114 -16.95 -26.49 -12.17
C ILE A 114 -18.18 -26.56 -11.28
N LEU A 115 -18.22 -25.82 -10.16
CA LEU A 115 -19.42 -25.74 -9.30
C LEU A 115 -20.63 -25.14 -10.03
N CYS A 116 -20.40 -24.35 -11.08
CA CYS A 116 -21.47 -23.81 -11.90
C CYS A 116 -22.13 -24.83 -12.84
N VAL A 117 -21.38 -25.84 -13.29
CA VAL A 117 -21.83 -26.79 -14.31
C VAL A 117 -22.17 -28.16 -13.72
N ALA A 118 -21.39 -28.61 -12.73
CA ALA A 118 -21.50 -29.95 -12.16
C ALA A 118 -22.91 -30.22 -11.60
N GLY A 119 -23.49 -31.37 -11.97
CA GLY A 119 -24.81 -31.80 -11.47
C GLY A 119 -26.00 -31.00 -12.01
N THR A 120 -25.80 -30.12 -13.01
CA THR A 120 -26.90 -29.41 -13.66
C THR A 120 -27.58 -30.23 -14.77
N GLY A 121 -26.92 -31.28 -15.26
CA GLY A 121 -27.45 -32.15 -16.31
C GLY A 121 -27.72 -31.38 -17.60
N ARG A 122 -28.88 -31.61 -18.22
CA ARG A 122 -29.34 -30.86 -19.41
C ARG A 122 -30.22 -29.66 -19.05
N ASP A 123 -30.40 -29.36 -17.78
CA ASP A 123 -31.35 -28.33 -17.33
C ASP A 123 -30.74 -26.92 -17.45
N TYR A 124 -31.13 -26.20 -18.51
CA TYR A 124 -30.61 -24.86 -18.80
C TYR A 124 -30.93 -23.86 -17.68
N MET A 125 -32.09 -23.98 -17.04
CA MET A 125 -32.51 -23.08 -15.96
C MET A 125 -31.81 -23.37 -14.64
N HIS A 126 -31.47 -24.64 -14.39
CA HIS A 126 -30.60 -24.99 -13.29
C HIS A 126 -29.20 -24.39 -13.49
N LEU A 127 -28.60 -24.55 -14.67
CA LEU A 127 -27.32 -23.93 -15.03
C LEU A 127 -27.37 -22.41 -14.85
N THR A 128 -28.35 -21.74 -15.43
CA THR A 128 -28.48 -20.28 -15.37
C THR A 128 -28.55 -19.76 -13.93
N LYS A 129 -29.41 -20.37 -13.09
CA LYS A 129 -29.54 -20.00 -11.68
C LYS A 129 -28.27 -20.32 -10.89
N ARG A 130 -27.52 -21.34 -11.30
CA ARG A 130 -26.28 -21.74 -10.66
C ARG A 130 -25.22 -20.64 -10.71
N PHE A 131 -25.00 -20.05 -11.88
CA PHE A 131 -24.05 -18.95 -12.06
C PHE A 131 -24.35 -17.78 -11.14
N GLY A 132 -25.64 -17.41 -11.00
CA GLY A 132 -26.06 -16.34 -10.10
C GLY A 132 -25.79 -16.67 -8.63
N ILE A 133 -26.26 -17.83 -8.15
CA ILE A 133 -26.15 -18.17 -6.72
C ILE A 133 -24.70 -18.46 -6.28
N VAL A 134 -23.88 -19.07 -7.15
CA VAL A 134 -22.46 -19.30 -6.88
C VAL A 134 -21.72 -17.96 -6.84
N ALA A 135 -21.99 -17.03 -7.76
CA ALA A 135 -21.35 -15.71 -7.73
C ALA A 135 -21.70 -14.91 -6.46
N VAL A 136 -23.00 -14.83 -6.09
CA VAL A 136 -23.39 -14.07 -4.89
C VAL A 136 -22.89 -14.68 -3.58
N SER A 137 -22.65 -16.01 -3.55
CA SER A 137 -22.06 -16.68 -2.37
C SER A 137 -20.65 -16.20 -2.02
N GLN A 138 -19.98 -15.52 -2.95
CA GLN A 138 -18.63 -15.00 -2.78
C GLN A 138 -18.58 -13.62 -2.11
N TYR A 139 -19.71 -12.91 -2.02
CA TYR A 139 -19.76 -11.55 -1.47
C TYR A 139 -19.34 -11.43 0.00
N PRO A 140 -19.65 -12.38 0.90
CA PRO A 140 -19.11 -12.37 2.26
C PRO A 140 -17.58 -12.31 2.27
N MET A 141 -16.93 -13.15 1.45
CA MET A 141 -15.47 -13.14 1.28
C MET A 141 -14.99 -11.86 0.58
N GLN A 142 -15.73 -11.36 -0.42
CA GLN A 142 -15.44 -10.12 -1.13
C GLN A 142 -15.32 -8.92 -0.17
N TYR A 143 -16.21 -8.83 0.82
CA TYR A 143 -16.19 -7.79 1.85
C TYR A 143 -15.14 -8.08 2.92
N MET A 144 -14.98 -9.34 3.32
CA MET A 144 -13.96 -9.72 4.31
C MET A 144 -12.53 -9.36 3.86
N LEU A 145 -12.24 -9.48 2.56
CA LEU A 145 -10.93 -9.14 1.98
C LEU A 145 -10.59 -7.64 1.99
N THR A 146 -11.57 -6.75 2.22
CA THR A 146 -11.35 -5.29 2.29
C THR A 146 -11.21 -4.75 3.71
N LEU A 147 -11.47 -5.57 4.72
CA LEU A 147 -11.46 -5.12 6.12
C LEU A 147 -10.07 -4.68 6.54
N LYS A 148 -10.00 -3.57 7.29
CA LYS A 148 -8.74 -2.97 7.73
C LYS A 148 -8.35 -3.38 9.14
N SER A 149 -9.29 -3.32 10.08
CA SER A 149 -9.01 -3.58 11.50
C SER A 149 -9.37 -5.02 11.85
N PHE A 150 -10.63 -5.42 11.65
CA PHE A 150 -11.10 -6.77 11.97
C PHE A 150 -10.99 -7.69 10.76
N ASN A 151 -9.79 -8.12 10.41
CA ASN A 151 -9.56 -8.94 9.22
C ASN A 151 -8.96 -10.32 9.59
N PRO A 152 -9.82 -11.35 9.81
CA PRO A 152 -9.37 -12.69 10.13
C PRO A 152 -8.45 -13.30 9.07
N VAL A 153 -8.66 -12.97 7.79
CA VAL A 153 -7.84 -13.45 6.67
C VAL A 153 -6.42 -12.88 6.75
N SER A 154 -6.31 -11.57 7.01
CA SER A 154 -5.04 -10.89 7.25
C SER A 154 -4.28 -11.50 8.44
N TRP A 155 -4.96 -11.76 9.55
CA TRP A 155 -4.33 -12.32 10.76
C TRP A 155 -3.84 -13.76 10.56
N THR A 156 -4.65 -14.60 9.92
CA THR A 156 -4.32 -16.01 9.68
C THR A 156 -3.20 -16.17 8.67
N LEU A 157 -3.21 -15.36 7.60
CA LEU A 157 -2.20 -15.41 6.55
C LEU A 157 -0.95 -14.57 6.85
N LYS A 158 -0.98 -13.74 7.89
CA LYS A 158 0.04 -12.73 8.21
C LYS A 158 0.29 -11.78 7.03
N LEU A 159 -0.79 -11.29 6.45
CA LEU A 159 -0.77 -10.33 5.37
C LEU A 159 -1.31 -9.01 5.89
N SER A 160 -0.84 -7.88 5.37
CA SER A 160 -1.49 -6.59 5.59
C SER A 160 -2.85 -6.52 4.88
N HIS A 161 -3.73 -5.59 5.29
CA HIS A 161 -5.01 -5.36 4.60
C HIS A 161 -4.81 -4.91 3.15
N GLU A 162 -3.69 -4.27 2.84
CA GLU A 162 -3.35 -3.85 1.47
C GLU A 162 -3.06 -5.05 0.57
N GLU A 163 -2.42 -6.07 1.14
CA GLU A 163 -2.13 -7.32 0.48
C GLU A 163 -3.39 -8.17 0.29
N THR A 164 -4.28 -8.25 1.28
CA THR A 164 -5.58 -8.92 1.11
C THR A 164 -6.45 -8.21 0.08
N ASN A 165 -6.40 -6.88 0.03
CA ASN A 165 -7.12 -6.09 -0.96
C ASN A 165 -6.63 -6.35 -2.41
N ARG A 166 -5.44 -6.96 -2.61
CA ARG A 166 -5.05 -7.47 -3.94
C ARG A 166 -5.99 -8.58 -4.41
N TRP A 167 -6.37 -9.48 -3.51
CA TRP A 167 -7.27 -10.59 -3.78
C TRP A 167 -8.74 -10.17 -3.91
N HIS A 168 -9.17 -9.11 -3.22
CA HIS A 168 -10.49 -8.49 -3.44
C HIS A 168 -10.73 -8.15 -4.92
N ARG A 169 -9.72 -7.63 -5.61
CA ARG A 169 -9.81 -7.29 -7.05
C ARG A 169 -9.89 -8.53 -7.93
N VAL A 170 -9.21 -9.60 -7.57
CA VAL A 170 -9.26 -10.88 -8.30
C VAL A 170 -10.66 -11.48 -8.17
N LEU A 171 -11.17 -11.59 -6.94
CA LEU A 171 -12.49 -12.13 -6.67
C LEU A 171 -13.61 -11.29 -7.32
N ALA A 172 -13.47 -9.95 -7.33
CA ALA A 172 -14.36 -9.07 -8.08
C ALA A 172 -14.45 -9.49 -9.56
N ARG A 173 -13.31 -9.64 -10.24
CA ARG A 173 -13.27 -10.01 -11.67
C ARG A 173 -13.93 -11.36 -11.93
N VAL A 174 -13.66 -12.37 -11.08
CA VAL A 174 -14.24 -13.70 -11.21
C VAL A 174 -15.76 -13.65 -11.01
N THR A 175 -16.23 -13.00 -9.95
CA THR A 175 -17.69 -12.89 -9.68
C THR A 175 -18.42 -12.13 -10.77
N THR A 176 -17.82 -11.08 -11.33
CA THR A 176 -18.39 -10.34 -12.47
C THR A 176 -18.48 -11.21 -13.71
N LEU A 177 -17.45 -12.01 -14.02
CA LEU A 177 -17.53 -12.96 -15.12
C LEU A 177 -18.73 -13.90 -14.97
N LEU A 178 -18.91 -14.48 -13.77
CA LEU A 178 -20.03 -15.38 -13.50
C LEU A 178 -21.40 -14.67 -13.60
N LEU A 179 -21.51 -13.44 -13.10
CA LEU A 179 -22.74 -12.63 -13.19
C LEU A 179 -23.04 -12.15 -14.62
N SER A 180 -22.01 -11.91 -15.43
CA SER A 180 -22.17 -11.63 -16.85
C SER A 180 -22.73 -12.87 -17.57
N LEU A 181 -22.19 -14.05 -17.30
CA LEU A 181 -22.72 -15.31 -17.85
C LEU A 181 -24.15 -15.59 -17.37
N HIS A 182 -24.45 -15.37 -16.10
CA HIS A 182 -25.81 -15.44 -15.56
C HIS A 182 -26.80 -14.56 -16.32
N THR A 183 -26.41 -13.31 -16.56
CA THR A 183 -27.20 -12.34 -17.33
C THR A 183 -27.39 -12.80 -18.78
N ILE A 184 -26.31 -13.18 -19.46
CA ILE A 184 -26.32 -13.68 -20.84
C ILE A 184 -27.26 -14.89 -20.97
N PHE A 185 -27.19 -15.84 -20.03
CA PHE A 185 -28.02 -17.04 -20.09
C PHE A 185 -29.50 -16.74 -19.89
N TYR A 186 -29.88 -15.80 -19.01
CA TYR A 186 -31.26 -15.36 -18.89
C TYR A 186 -31.73 -14.60 -20.13
N TYR A 187 -30.91 -13.74 -20.73
CA TYR A 187 -31.24 -13.07 -21.99
C TYR A 187 -31.52 -14.09 -23.10
N ASN A 188 -30.65 -15.10 -23.27
CA ASN A 188 -30.88 -16.17 -24.24
C ASN A 188 -32.18 -16.94 -23.96
N TYR A 189 -32.47 -17.28 -22.70
CA TYR A 189 -33.75 -17.90 -22.32
C TYR A 189 -34.96 -17.02 -22.69
N PHE A 190 -34.89 -15.72 -22.40
CA PHE A 190 -36.00 -14.80 -22.72
C PHE A 190 -36.22 -14.62 -24.22
N ILE A 191 -35.15 -14.62 -25.02
CA ILE A 191 -35.23 -14.53 -26.49
C ILE A 191 -35.85 -15.80 -27.06
N GLN A 192 -35.34 -16.97 -26.68
CA GLN A 192 -35.81 -18.25 -27.24
C GLN A 192 -37.25 -18.59 -26.85
N ASN A 193 -37.76 -18.04 -25.73
CA ASN A 193 -39.14 -18.21 -25.31
C ASN A 193 -40.04 -17.01 -25.70
N SER A 194 -39.53 -16.04 -26.47
CA SER A 194 -40.29 -14.86 -26.92
C SER A 194 -40.94 -14.02 -25.81
N ILE A 195 -40.36 -14.03 -24.60
CA ILE A 195 -40.86 -13.31 -23.41
C ILE A 195 -39.98 -12.11 -23.00
N LEU A 196 -39.05 -11.69 -23.86
CA LEU A 196 -38.06 -10.67 -23.54
C LEU A 196 -38.67 -9.36 -23.02
N LEU A 197 -39.56 -8.73 -23.80
CA LEU A 197 -40.15 -7.44 -23.42
C LEU A 197 -40.95 -7.53 -22.12
N GLN A 198 -41.73 -8.60 -21.96
CA GLN A 198 -42.50 -8.86 -20.74
C GLN A 198 -41.59 -9.00 -19.52
N LYS A 199 -40.48 -9.74 -19.65
CA LYS A 199 -39.57 -9.99 -18.53
C LYS A 199 -38.72 -8.78 -18.18
N LEU A 200 -38.31 -7.96 -19.14
CA LEU A 200 -37.56 -6.72 -18.88
C LEU A 200 -38.35 -5.72 -18.03
N GLN A 201 -39.68 -5.79 -18.04
CA GLN A 201 -40.55 -4.95 -17.21
C GLN A 201 -40.86 -5.58 -15.83
N SER A 202 -40.51 -6.84 -15.61
CA SER A 202 -40.78 -7.49 -14.34
C SER A 202 -39.87 -6.96 -13.22
N PRO A 203 -40.39 -6.67 -12.01
CA PRO A 203 -39.60 -6.05 -10.94
C PRO A 203 -38.31 -6.80 -10.62
N VAL A 204 -38.37 -8.13 -10.57
CA VAL A 204 -37.21 -8.99 -10.31
C VAL A 204 -36.09 -8.77 -11.34
N VAL A 205 -36.42 -8.71 -12.63
CA VAL A 205 -35.43 -8.50 -13.70
C VAL A 205 -34.93 -7.06 -13.69
N VAL A 206 -35.78 -6.07 -13.42
CA VAL A 206 -35.38 -4.66 -13.28
C VAL A 206 -34.34 -4.49 -12.18
N TYR A 207 -34.55 -5.08 -10.99
CA TYR A 207 -33.54 -5.06 -9.92
C TYR A 207 -32.25 -5.79 -10.31
N GLY A 208 -32.36 -6.87 -11.08
CA GLY A 208 -31.21 -7.60 -11.63
C GLY A 208 -30.39 -6.75 -12.59
N MET A 209 -31.05 -6.06 -13.53
CA MET A 209 -30.43 -5.14 -14.47
C MET A 209 -29.80 -3.94 -13.76
N LEU A 210 -30.48 -3.35 -12.79
CA LEU A 210 -29.94 -2.25 -11.99
C LEU A 210 -28.68 -2.69 -11.23
N SER A 211 -28.70 -3.88 -10.63
CA SER A 211 -27.54 -4.47 -9.95
C SER A 211 -26.38 -4.72 -10.92
N PHE A 212 -26.67 -5.29 -12.10
CA PHE A 212 -25.66 -5.57 -13.12
C PHE A 212 -25.06 -4.28 -13.70
N ALA A 213 -25.88 -3.26 -13.98
CA ALA A 213 -25.43 -1.95 -14.42
C ALA A 213 -24.54 -1.27 -13.36
N GLY A 214 -24.95 -1.30 -12.08
CA GLY A 214 -24.15 -0.81 -10.97
C GLY A 214 -22.81 -1.53 -10.83
N LEU A 215 -22.79 -2.86 -10.93
CA LEU A 215 -21.56 -3.65 -10.88
C LEU A 215 -20.59 -3.29 -12.02
N ASN A 216 -21.10 -3.16 -13.25
CA ASN A 216 -20.27 -2.77 -14.40
C ASN A 216 -19.76 -1.34 -14.27
N LEU A 217 -20.57 -0.40 -13.79
CA LEU A 217 -20.14 0.97 -13.51
C LEU A 217 -19.01 0.99 -12.47
N MET A 218 -19.18 0.27 -11.36
CA MET A 218 -18.21 0.16 -10.29
C MET A 218 -16.86 -0.43 -10.76
N ILE A 219 -16.89 -1.43 -11.65
CA ILE A 219 -15.67 -2.06 -12.18
C ILE A 219 -15.00 -1.17 -13.20
N THR A 220 -15.79 -0.49 -14.03
CA THR A 220 -15.29 0.45 -15.03
C THR A 220 -14.54 1.58 -14.35
N THR A 221 -15.14 2.25 -13.36
CA THR A 221 -14.45 3.33 -12.63
C THR A 221 -13.25 2.82 -11.83
N ALA A 222 -13.21 1.53 -11.48
CA ALA A 222 -12.07 0.89 -10.81
C ALA A 222 -10.89 0.54 -11.74
N LEU A 223 -11.02 0.68 -13.06
CA LEU A 223 -9.92 0.46 -14.01
C LEU A 223 -8.79 1.47 -13.78
N ARG A 224 -7.53 1.01 -13.83
CA ARG A 224 -6.35 1.84 -13.53
C ARG A 224 -6.30 3.16 -14.30
N PRO A 225 -6.55 3.21 -15.62
CA PRO A 225 -6.54 4.47 -16.37
C PRO A 225 -7.56 5.48 -15.83
N LEU A 226 -8.78 5.01 -15.52
CA LEU A 226 -9.86 5.85 -15.01
C LEU A 226 -9.61 6.30 -13.57
N ARG A 227 -9.06 5.43 -12.72
CA ARG A 227 -8.63 5.81 -11.36
C ARG A 227 -7.50 6.83 -11.36
N LYS A 228 -6.54 6.72 -12.28
CA LYS A 228 -5.46 7.70 -12.46
C LYS A 228 -6.01 9.05 -12.92
N LEU A 229 -7.01 9.03 -13.81
CA LEU A 229 -7.69 10.25 -14.26
C LEU A 229 -8.44 10.93 -13.11
N SER A 230 -9.24 10.17 -12.35
CA SER A 230 -9.94 10.67 -11.17
C SER A 230 -10.17 9.59 -10.13
N TYR A 231 -9.30 9.57 -9.11
CA TYR A 231 -9.47 8.68 -7.95
C TYR A 231 -10.79 8.95 -7.21
N ARG A 232 -11.28 10.21 -7.24
CA ARG A 232 -12.53 10.60 -6.58
C ARG A 232 -13.75 9.95 -7.21
N VAL A 233 -13.84 9.98 -8.54
CA VAL A 233 -14.95 9.35 -9.27
C VAL A 233 -14.97 7.85 -8.97
N PHE A 234 -13.81 7.20 -9.05
CA PHE A 234 -13.66 5.82 -8.62
C PHE A 234 -14.17 5.58 -7.20
N PHE A 235 -13.64 6.29 -6.22
CA PHE A 235 -13.92 6.03 -4.81
C PHE A 235 -15.39 6.26 -4.46
N VAL A 236 -15.98 7.39 -4.90
CA VAL A 236 -17.38 7.74 -4.62
C VAL A 236 -18.32 6.73 -5.27
N THR A 237 -18.13 6.42 -6.56
CA THR A 237 -18.97 5.44 -7.26
C THR A 237 -18.86 4.06 -6.63
N HIS A 238 -17.64 3.62 -6.30
CA HIS A 238 -17.40 2.32 -5.67
C HIS A 238 -18.08 2.22 -4.30
N LEU A 239 -17.95 3.23 -3.44
CA LEU A 239 -18.56 3.24 -2.10
C LEU A 239 -20.09 3.25 -2.18
N LEU A 240 -20.68 4.15 -2.97
CA LEU A 240 -22.14 4.25 -3.09
C LEU A 240 -22.75 2.94 -3.61
N ILE A 241 -22.14 2.35 -4.63
CA ILE A 241 -22.63 1.09 -5.22
C ILE A 241 -22.38 -0.07 -4.24
N ALA A 242 -21.24 -0.15 -3.57
CA ALA A 242 -20.98 -1.19 -2.58
C ALA A 242 -21.97 -1.16 -1.39
N LEU A 243 -22.46 0.02 -1.00
CA LEU A 243 -23.48 0.13 0.06
C LEU A 243 -24.91 -0.10 -0.45
N GLY A 244 -25.22 0.35 -1.67
CA GLY A 244 -26.55 0.21 -2.27
C GLY A 244 -26.84 -1.18 -2.85
N LEU A 245 -25.84 -1.86 -3.39
CA LEU A 245 -26.00 -3.14 -4.09
C LEU A 245 -26.64 -4.24 -3.22
N PRO A 246 -26.27 -4.44 -1.94
CA PRO A 246 -26.95 -5.39 -1.07
C PRO A 246 -28.46 -5.16 -0.94
N VAL A 247 -28.89 -3.89 -0.91
CA VAL A 247 -30.31 -3.51 -0.82
C VAL A 247 -31.04 -3.85 -2.11
N VAL A 248 -30.46 -3.53 -3.28
CA VAL A 248 -31.07 -3.87 -4.57
C VAL A 248 -31.14 -5.38 -4.77
N LEU A 249 -30.07 -6.11 -4.41
CA LEU A 249 -30.01 -7.57 -4.52
C LEU A 249 -31.02 -8.29 -3.62
N TRP A 250 -31.42 -7.67 -2.50
CA TRP A 250 -32.46 -8.20 -1.60
C TRP A 250 -33.82 -8.40 -2.31
N PHE A 251 -34.16 -7.46 -3.20
CA PHE A 251 -35.39 -7.47 -3.99
C PHE A 251 -35.23 -8.23 -5.31
N HIS A 252 -34.00 -8.42 -5.81
CA HIS A 252 -33.75 -9.24 -7.00
C HIS A 252 -33.94 -10.74 -6.72
N ALA A 253 -33.35 -11.28 -5.65
CA ALA A 253 -33.39 -12.73 -5.40
C ALA A 253 -33.39 -13.08 -3.90
N SER A 254 -34.34 -13.88 -3.45
CA SER A 254 -34.36 -14.37 -2.06
C SER A 254 -33.10 -15.16 -1.69
N SER A 255 -32.51 -15.83 -2.67
CA SER A 255 -31.31 -16.65 -2.51
C SER A 255 -30.03 -15.88 -2.22
N SER A 256 -29.98 -14.57 -2.54
CA SER A 256 -28.81 -13.73 -2.26
C SER A 256 -28.82 -13.17 -0.84
N ARG A 257 -30.01 -13.08 -0.21
CA ARG A 257 -30.24 -12.35 1.05
C ARG A 257 -29.30 -12.78 2.18
N LYS A 258 -29.12 -14.08 2.39
CA LYS A 258 -28.23 -14.60 3.44
C LYS A 258 -26.79 -14.09 3.27
N TYR A 259 -26.26 -14.13 2.05
CA TYR A 259 -24.91 -13.69 1.73
C TYR A 259 -24.76 -12.17 1.83
N MET A 260 -25.82 -11.41 1.49
CA MET A 260 -25.83 -9.96 1.65
C MET A 260 -25.84 -9.56 3.13
N LEU A 261 -26.59 -10.27 3.98
CA LEU A 261 -26.58 -10.05 5.43
C LEU A 261 -25.21 -10.35 6.04
N GLU A 262 -24.59 -11.47 5.64
CA GLU A 262 -23.23 -11.81 6.07
C GLU A 262 -22.22 -10.74 5.65
N ALA A 263 -22.24 -10.31 4.39
CA ALA A 263 -21.34 -9.28 3.87
C ALA A 263 -21.51 -7.93 4.61
N LEU A 264 -22.75 -7.49 4.84
CA LEU A 264 -23.04 -6.28 5.59
C LEU A 264 -22.64 -6.41 7.07
N GLY A 265 -22.91 -7.54 7.71
CA GLY A 265 -22.53 -7.79 9.10
C GLY A 265 -21.02 -7.69 9.32
N VAL A 266 -20.24 -8.34 8.45
CA VAL A 266 -18.77 -8.30 8.46
C VAL A 266 -18.25 -6.86 8.28
N PHE A 267 -18.86 -6.09 7.39
CA PHE A 267 -18.49 -4.68 7.17
C PHE A 267 -18.84 -3.76 8.35
N LEU A 268 -20.02 -3.92 8.94
CA LEU A 268 -20.44 -3.13 10.11
C LEU A 268 -19.57 -3.42 11.34
N LEU A 269 -19.15 -4.67 11.53
CA LEU A 269 -18.19 -5.05 12.58
C LEU A 269 -16.86 -4.30 12.39
N ASP A 270 -16.30 -4.30 11.18
CA ASP A 270 -15.04 -3.56 10.90
C ASP A 270 -15.19 -2.05 11.11
N ILE A 271 -16.34 -1.44 10.77
CA ILE A 271 -16.63 -0.04 11.12
C ILE A 271 -16.56 0.18 12.64
N GLY A 272 -17.18 -0.72 13.42
CA GLY A 272 -17.16 -0.66 14.88
C GLY A 272 -15.73 -0.69 15.44
N PHE A 273 -14.91 -1.62 14.95
CA PHE A 273 -13.50 -1.73 15.35
C PHE A 273 -12.68 -0.50 14.93
N ARG A 274 -12.83 -0.01 13.69
CA ARG A 274 -12.14 1.21 13.24
C ARG A 274 -12.52 2.44 14.06
N LYS A 275 -13.81 2.60 14.39
CA LYS A 275 -14.28 3.69 15.26
C LYS A 275 -13.68 3.59 16.65
N ARG A 276 -13.57 2.36 17.19
CA ARG A 276 -12.87 2.10 18.47
C ARG A 276 -11.39 2.43 18.40
N ASP A 277 -10.73 2.17 17.27
CA ASP A 277 -9.28 2.35 17.09
C ASP A 277 -8.90 3.77 16.61
N THR A 278 -9.88 4.63 16.31
CA THR A 278 -9.65 6.02 15.91
C THR A 278 -9.50 6.92 17.14
N ILE A 279 -8.52 7.82 17.11
CA ILE A 279 -8.38 8.92 18.08
C ILE A 279 -8.58 10.27 17.38
N THR A 280 -9.19 11.22 18.07
CA THR A 280 -9.34 12.59 17.58
C THR A 280 -8.50 13.50 18.48
N VAL A 281 -7.49 14.15 17.90
CA VAL A 281 -6.49 14.91 18.68
C VAL A 281 -6.10 16.21 17.99
N GLU A 282 -5.73 17.20 18.79
CA GLU A 282 -5.15 18.44 18.29
C GLU A 282 -3.69 18.22 17.90
N THR A 283 -3.37 18.50 16.64
CA THR A 283 -2.07 18.23 16.02
C THR A 283 -1.38 19.52 15.62
N THR A 284 -0.05 19.54 15.75
CA THR A 284 0.77 20.63 15.24
C THR A 284 1.22 20.30 13.82
N ILE A 285 0.99 21.22 12.89
CA ILE A 285 1.30 21.06 11.47
C ILE A 285 2.23 22.19 11.03
N SER A 286 3.42 21.83 10.56
CA SER A 286 4.44 22.77 10.10
C SER A 286 4.99 22.39 8.72
N SER A 287 5.46 23.39 7.97
CA SER A 287 6.15 23.17 6.70
C SER A 287 7.66 23.03 6.95
N ILE A 288 8.32 22.16 6.19
CA ILE A 288 9.78 22.09 6.22
C ILE A 288 10.33 23.16 5.26
N PRO A 289 11.09 24.16 5.75
CA PRO A 289 11.54 25.30 4.96
C PRO A 289 12.26 24.88 3.67
N GLY A 290 12.01 25.59 2.58
CA GLY A 290 12.63 25.32 1.27
C GLY A 290 12.19 24.01 0.61
N THR A 291 11.13 23.35 1.10
CA THR A 291 10.63 22.08 0.54
C THR A 291 9.10 22.07 0.37
N SER A 292 8.59 21.00 -0.25
CA SER A 292 7.16 20.68 -0.33
C SER A 292 6.69 19.69 0.75
N LEU A 293 7.51 19.49 1.80
CA LEU A 293 7.21 18.56 2.87
C LEU A 293 6.50 19.26 4.04
N ILE A 294 5.62 18.50 4.68
CA ILE A 294 4.78 18.91 5.80
C ILE A 294 5.09 17.93 6.93
N LYS A 295 5.43 18.46 8.10
CA LYS A 295 5.60 17.70 9.34
C LYS A 295 4.32 17.81 10.16
N ILE A 296 3.82 16.68 10.63
CA ILE A 296 2.62 16.59 11.47
C ILE A 296 3.04 15.90 12.77
N GLN A 297 2.90 16.62 13.88
CA GLN A 297 3.13 16.07 15.22
C GLN A 297 1.77 15.74 15.85
N VAL A 298 1.60 14.47 16.20
CA VAL A 298 0.36 13.92 16.74
C VAL A 298 0.61 13.54 18.19
N PRO A 299 0.14 14.33 19.18
CA PRO A 299 0.21 13.96 20.58
C PRO A 299 -0.76 12.81 20.86
N VAL A 300 -0.25 11.69 21.39
CA VAL A 300 -1.05 10.51 21.66
C VAL A 300 -1.58 10.57 23.10
N PRO A 301 -2.91 10.48 23.32
CA PRO A 301 -3.50 10.49 24.66
C PRO A 301 -2.97 9.33 25.51
N ARG A 302 -2.71 9.57 26.80
CA ARG A 302 -2.11 8.58 27.72
C ARG A 302 -2.80 7.21 27.69
N GLN A 303 -4.14 7.17 27.64
CA GLN A 303 -4.88 5.90 27.60
C GLN A 303 -4.63 5.08 26.32
N ARG A 304 -4.14 5.71 25.25
CA ARG A 304 -3.93 5.12 23.93
C ARG A 304 -2.47 4.88 23.59
N GLN A 305 -1.53 5.32 24.43
CA GLN A 305 -0.08 5.22 24.19
C GLN A 305 0.40 3.77 24.03
N ASN A 306 -0.15 2.82 24.77
CA ASN A 306 0.22 1.40 24.60
C ASN A 306 -0.10 0.90 23.17
N HIS A 307 -1.22 1.34 22.61
CA HIS A 307 -1.65 0.93 21.27
C HIS A 307 -0.88 1.67 20.15
N PHE A 308 -0.69 2.99 20.32
CA PHE A 308 -0.13 3.88 19.30
C PHE A 308 1.36 4.15 19.43
N LEU A 309 2.04 3.77 20.52
CA LEU A 309 3.48 3.96 20.70
C LEU A 309 4.20 2.62 20.90
N ARG A 310 3.81 1.84 21.93
CA ARG A 310 4.54 0.61 22.31
C ARG A 310 4.27 -0.58 21.39
N GLY A 311 3.08 -0.67 20.81
CA GLY A 311 2.67 -1.78 19.93
C GLY A 311 2.97 -1.56 18.44
N VAL A 312 3.67 -0.49 18.08
CA VAL A 312 3.84 -0.07 16.68
C VAL A 312 5.07 -0.71 16.07
N ALA A 313 4.88 -1.47 15.00
CA ALA A 313 5.99 -1.98 14.21
C ALA A 313 6.64 -0.83 13.41
N PRO A 314 7.98 -0.77 13.30
CA PRO A 314 8.64 0.22 12.45
C PRO A 314 8.14 0.14 11.00
N GLY A 315 7.90 1.28 10.36
CA GLY A 315 7.32 1.34 9.01
C GLY A 315 5.80 1.17 8.97
N ALA A 316 5.11 1.10 10.12
CA ALA A 316 3.66 1.20 10.19
C ALA A 316 3.14 2.57 9.72
N HIS A 317 1.87 2.64 9.36
CA HIS A 317 1.18 3.84 8.91
C HIS A 317 -0.16 4.03 9.64
N VAL A 318 -0.67 5.25 9.60
CA VAL A 318 -2.01 5.61 10.10
C VAL A 318 -2.82 6.24 8.99
N TYR A 319 -4.14 6.15 9.06
CA TYR A 319 -5.04 6.92 8.21
C TYR A 319 -5.42 8.22 8.92
N ILE A 320 -5.27 9.34 8.22
CA ILE A 320 -5.72 10.65 8.69
C ILE A 320 -7.04 11.00 8.00
N ASN A 321 -7.96 11.54 8.79
CA ASN A 321 -9.20 12.16 8.34
C ASN A 321 -9.39 13.54 9.01
N VAL A 322 -10.03 14.48 8.32
CA VAL A 322 -10.28 15.84 8.83
C VAL A 322 -11.73 15.93 9.35
N PRO A 323 -11.94 16.04 10.68
CA PRO A 323 -13.27 16.14 11.27
C PRO A 323 -13.95 17.46 10.89
N PRO A 324 -15.30 17.53 10.91
CA PRO A 324 -16.07 18.72 10.53
C PRO A 324 -15.56 20.02 11.15
N ALA A 325 -15.18 19.99 12.44
CA ALA A 325 -14.69 21.14 13.19
C ALA A 325 -13.46 21.85 12.58
N THR A 326 -12.64 21.15 11.78
CA THR A 326 -11.39 21.70 11.21
C THR A 326 -11.44 21.83 9.68
N ARG A 327 -12.53 21.42 9.03
CA ARG A 327 -12.66 21.45 7.55
C ARG A 327 -12.56 22.86 6.97
N SER A 328 -13.11 23.86 7.66
CA SER A 328 -13.08 25.26 7.22
C SER A 328 -11.64 25.78 7.08
N ALA A 329 -10.74 25.39 7.99
CA ALA A 329 -9.33 25.76 7.97
C ALA A 329 -8.54 25.09 6.84
N PHE A 330 -9.03 23.96 6.32
CA PHE A 330 -8.43 23.21 5.21
C PHE A 330 -8.98 23.63 3.83
N ARG A 331 -10.11 24.36 3.82
CA ARG A 331 -10.76 24.89 2.61
C ARG A 331 -10.03 26.11 2.07
N ARG A 332 -10.18 26.35 0.78
CA ARG A 332 -9.70 27.56 0.11
C ARG A 332 -10.77 28.66 0.29
N LYS A 333 -10.37 29.87 0.71
CA LYS A 333 -11.29 30.98 1.06
C LYS A 333 -12.13 31.48 -0.12
N ASP A 334 -11.66 31.27 -1.35
CA ASP A 334 -12.27 31.63 -2.63
C ASP A 334 -13.39 30.67 -3.08
N VAL A 335 -13.48 29.46 -2.50
CA VAL A 335 -14.55 28.53 -2.81
C VAL A 335 -15.72 28.83 -1.88
N LYS A 336 -16.66 29.70 -2.31
CA LYS A 336 -17.98 29.92 -1.68
C LYS A 336 -18.53 28.59 -1.17
N ALA A 337 -19.23 28.59 -0.04
CA ALA A 337 -19.83 27.45 0.66
C ALA A 337 -20.84 26.59 -0.17
N ALA A 338 -20.73 26.59 -1.49
CA ALA A 338 -21.53 25.83 -2.43
C ALA A 338 -20.95 24.43 -2.61
N ASN A 339 -21.52 23.49 -1.85
CA ASN A 339 -22.02 22.17 -2.28
C ASN A 339 -21.82 21.16 -1.16
N ASP A 340 -22.92 20.63 -0.62
CA ASP A 340 -22.99 19.54 0.37
C ASP A 340 -22.13 18.32 -0.03
N ALA A 341 -21.93 18.12 -1.33
CA ALA A 341 -21.05 17.08 -1.86
C ALA A 341 -19.59 17.21 -1.38
N SER A 342 -19.09 18.42 -1.12
CA SER A 342 -17.71 18.62 -0.65
C SER A 342 -17.52 18.26 0.83
N GLU A 343 -18.53 18.44 1.67
CA GLU A 343 -18.59 18.01 3.07
C GLU A 343 -18.57 16.47 3.14
N VAL A 344 -19.43 15.82 2.35
CA VAL A 344 -19.52 14.36 2.26
C VAL A 344 -18.21 13.75 1.78
N LEU A 345 -17.48 14.43 0.88
CA LEU A 345 -16.17 13.96 0.44
C LEU A 345 -15.16 13.90 1.59
N PHE A 346 -15.13 14.88 2.49
CA PHE A 346 -14.22 14.86 3.64
C PHE A 346 -14.60 13.80 4.67
N GLU A 347 -15.87 13.42 4.77
CA GLU A 347 -16.34 12.34 5.67
C GLU A 347 -15.67 10.99 5.33
N PHE A 348 -15.55 10.68 4.04
CA PHE A 348 -15.01 9.41 3.56
C PHE A 348 -13.55 9.47 3.12
N MET A 349 -12.89 10.61 3.28
CA MET A 349 -11.48 10.80 2.92
C MET A 349 -10.57 10.35 4.06
N PHE A 350 -10.02 9.14 3.92
CA PHE A 350 -8.98 8.60 4.79
C PHE A 350 -7.71 8.39 3.97
N ASN A 351 -6.65 9.13 4.29
CA ASN A 351 -5.38 9.07 3.57
C ASN A 351 -4.30 8.42 4.45
N PRO A 352 -3.55 7.42 3.94
CA PRO A 352 -2.50 6.77 4.70
C PRO A 352 -1.25 7.65 4.77
N PHE A 353 -0.61 7.67 5.95
CA PHE A 353 0.67 8.32 6.21
C PHE A 353 1.53 7.41 7.09
N THR A 354 2.74 7.11 6.62
CA THR A 354 3.70 6.31 7.38
C THR A 354 4.15 7.08 8.63
N ILE A 355 4.28 6.35 9.74
CA ILE A 355 4.82 6.85 11.00
C ILE A 355 6.33 6.99 10.81
N ALA A 356 6.80 8.23 10.67
CA ALA A 356 8.20 8.54 10.44
C ALA A 356 9.03 8.46 11.73
N HIS A 357 8.40 8.70 12.88
CA HIS A 357 9.02 8.50 14.20
C HIS A 357 7.97 8.30 15.29
N VAL A 358 8.34 7.51 16.30
CA VAL A 358 7.58 7.30 17.54
C VAL A 358 8.42 7.85 18.69
N ASP A 359 7.99 8.95 19.29
CA ASP A 359 8.65 9.52 20.47
C ASP A 359 7.94 9.03 21.73
N GLN A 360 8.61 8.12 22.45
CA GLN A 360 8.06 7.54 23.68
C GLN A 360 8.10 8.52 24.85
N ASP A 361 9.04 9.46 24.86
CA ASP A 361 9.25 10.40 25.95
C ASP A 361 8.23 11.54 25.90
N SER A 362 8.04 12.13 24.71
CA SER A 362 6.99 13.15 24.52
C SER A 362 5.60 12.54 24.33
N GLY A 363 5.51 11.24 24.10
CA GLY A 363 4.26 10.55 23.82
C GLY A 363 3.62 10.96 22.50
N SER A 364 4.42 11.21 21.47
CA SER A 364 3.97 11.75 20.19
C SER A 364 4.41 10.94 18.98
N LEU A 365 3.60 10.99 17.91
CA LEU A 365 3.94 10.44 16.60
C LEU A 365 4.31 11.57 15.65
N THR A 366 5.37 11.37 14.88
CA THR A 366 5.73 12.28 13.79
C THR A 366 5.39 11.64 12.45
N LEU A 367 4.62 12.36 11.65
CA LEU A 367 4.31 12.01 10.26
C LEU A 367 4.96 13.05 9.34
N VAL A 368 5.46 12.60 8.19
CA VAL A 368 6.01 13.49 7.16
C VAL A 368 5.30 13.23 5.85
N ALA A 369 4.70 14.26 5.28
CA ALA A 369 3.89 14.18 4.07
C ALA A 369 4.44 15.13 3.01
N ARG A 370 4.40 14.71 1.74
CA ARG A 370 4.66 15.62 0.62
C ARG A 370 3.36 16.24 0.13
N GLN A 371 3.36 17.54 -0.12
CA GLN A 371 2.26 18.20 -0.80
C GLN A 371 2.07 17.62 -2.22
N ARG A 372 0.91 17.02 -2.46
CA ARG A 372 0.47 16.52 -3.78
C ARG A 372 -0.72 17.31 -4.30
N ALA A 373 -1.20 16.97 -5.49
CA ALA A 373 -2.34 17.64 -6.13
C ALA A 373 -3.69 17.42 -5.40
N GLY A 374 -3.76 16.44 -4.48
CA GLY A 374 -4.98 16.06 -3.77
C GLY A 374 -5.43 17.04 -2.68
N PRO A 375 -6.70 16.95 -2.24
CA PRO A 375 -7.31 17.88 -1.28
C PRO A 375 -6.68 17.80 0.11
N MET A 376 -6.39 16.58 0.60
CA MET A 376 -5.83 16.36 1.93
C MET A 376 -4.48 17.07 2.09
N THR A 377 -3.49 16.71 1.27
CA THR A 377 -2.14 17.28 1.36
C THR A 377 -2.08 18.76 1.02
N LYS A 378 -2.98 19.27 0.15
CA LYS A 378 -3.11 20.71 -0.09
C LYS A 378 -3.70 21.44 1.12
N GLY A 379 -4.69 20.86 1.78
CA GLY A 379 -5.28 21.40 3.01
C GLY A 379 -4.24 21.48 4.12
N LEU A 380 -3.50 20.39 4.34
CA LEU A 380 -2.38 20.33 5.29
C LEU A 380 -1.32 21.42 4.98
N ALA A 381 -0.89 21.56 3.72
CA ALA A 381 0.09 22.58 3.33
C ALA A 381 -0.41 24.00 3.59
N ARG A 382 -1.68 24.29 3.28
CA ARG A 382 -2.29 25.60 3.54
C ARG A 382 -2.35 25.91 5.02
N PHE A 383 -2.78 24.93 5.82
CA PHE A 383 -2.82 25.07 7.26
C PHE A 383 -1.43 25.41 7.82
N ALA A 384 -0.42 24.63 7.42
CA ALA A 384 0.97 24.85 7.79
C ALA A 384 1.46 26.27 7.41
N SER A 385 1.20 26.71 6.17
CA SER A 385 1.61 28.05 5.71
C SER A 385 0.90 29.19 6.46
N SER A 386 -0.34 28.96 6.91
CA SER A 386 -1.12 29.95 7.66
C SER A 386 -0.61 30.13 9.09
N SER A 387 -0.01 29.08 9.67
CA SER A 387 0.62 29.13 10.99
C SER A 387 1.96 29.87 10.95
N SER A 388 2.69 29.82 9.83
CA SER A 388 3.98 30.51 9.66
C SER A 388 3.89 32.00 9.29
N SER A 389 2.72 32.49 8.84
CA SER A 389 2.53 33.87 8.40
C SER A 389 2.08 34.85 9.49
N SER A 390 1.97 34.41 10.75
CA SER A 390 1.70 35.31 11.87
C SER A 390 3.00 36.00 12.31
N PRO A 391 3.06 37.35 12.33
CA PRO A 391 4.28 38.07 12.70
C PRO A 391 4.53 37.93 14.21
N ALA A 392 5.75 37.51 14.55
CA ALA A 392 6.38 37.41 15.88
C ALA A 392 5.53 36.82 17.04
N PRO A 393 6.08 35.92 17.88
CA PRO A 393 5.39 35.51 19.09
C PRO A 393 5.32 36.71 20.05
N SER A 394 4.18 37.41 20.09
CA SER A 394 3.78 38.04 21.33
C SER A 394 3.61 36.91 22.34
N ALA A 395 4.26 37.04 23.51
CA ALA A 395 4.21 36.05 24.57
C ALA A 395 2.74 35.71 24.89
N GLY A 396 2.24 34.59 24.36
CA GLY A 396 0.83 34.18 24.46
C GLY A 396 0.14 33.78 23.17
N SER A 397 0.73 33.93 21.97
CA SER A 397 0.10 33.42 20.74
C SER A 397 0.18 31.88 20.69
N ALA A 398 -0.93 31.22 21.05
CA ALA A 398 -1.04 29.77 21.02
C ALA A 398 -0.74 29.24 19.61
N GLU A 399 0.20 28.30 19.52
CA GLU A 399 0.52 27.60 18.28
C GLU A 399 -0.78 27.04 17.68
N LYS A 400 -1.06 27.36 16.42
CA LYS A 400 -2.33 27.00 15.80
C LYS A 400 -2.39 25.49 15.56
N LYS A 401 -3.19 24.80 16.38
CA LYS A 401 -3.40 23.35 16.28
C LYS A 401 -4.57 23.00 15.36
N ALA A 402 -4.47 21.86 14.69
CA ALA A 402 -5.53 21.29 13.85
C ALA A 402 -6.08 20.02 14.49
N LEU A 403 -7.41 19.93 14.66
CA LEU A 403 -8.04 18.69 15.10
C LEU A 403 -8.03 17.68 13.94
N LEU A 404 -7.46 16.50 14.16
CA LEU A 404 -7.40 15.41 13.17
C LEU A 404 -7.88 14.10 13.77
N ASN A 405 -8.54 13.28 12.95
CA ASN A 405 -8.86 11.89 13.24
C ASN A 405 -7.70 11.01 12.77
N ILE A 406 -7.16 10.18 13.65
CA ILE A 406 -6.04 9.27 13.40
C ILE A 406 -6.53 7.84 13.64
N GLU A 407 -6.59 7.04 12.58
CA GLU A 407 -7.01 5.64 12.59
C GLU A 407 -5.80 4.73 12.34
N GLY A 408 -5.58 3.74 13.20
CA GLY A 408 -4.49 2.77 13.08
C GLY A 408 -3.90 2.42 14.45
N PRO A 409 -2.63 1.96 14.50
CA PRO A 409 -1.67 1.81 13.40
C PRO A 409 -1.88 0.55 12.54
N TYR A 410 -1.51 0.63 11.26
CA TYR A 410 -1.58 -0.43 10.26
C TYR A 410 -0.21 -0.65 9.59
N GLY A 411 -0.03 -1.75 8.86
CA GLY A 411 1.15 -1.94 8.01
C GLY A 411 1.64 -3.39 7.94
N ALA A 412 2.35 -3.70 6.86
CA ALA A 412 2.90 -5.04 6.62
C ALA A 412 4.10 -5.38 7.52
N ALA A 413 4.78 -4.37 8.06
CA ALA A 413 6.01 -4.55 8.81
C ALA A 413 5.86 -5.43 10.06
N LYS A 414 4.66 -5.49 10.67
CA LYS A 414 4.34 -6.42 11.76
C LYS A 414 4.45 -7.90 11.37
N HIS A 415 4.40 -8.18 10.07
CA HIS A 415 4.43 -9.52 9.50
C HIS A 415 5.71 -9.80 8.70
N PHE A 416 6.65 -8.86 8.67
CA PHE A 416 7.94 -9.13 8.05
C PHE A 416 8.64 -10.28 8.77
N PRO A 417 9.46 -11.06 8.05
CA PRO A 417 10.41 -11.95 8.71
C PRO A 417 11.27 -11.13 9.67
N THR A 418 11.84 -11.75 10.70
CA THR A 418 12.52 -11.00 11.77
C THR A 418 13.80 -10.39 11.20
N LEU A 419 13.70 -9.14 10.73
CA LEU A 419 14.76 -8.43 10.03
C LEU A 419 15.98 -8.15 10.92
N SER A 420 15.81 -8.14 12.24
CA SER A 420 16.79 -7.73 13.25
C SER A 420 17.56 -8.88 13.92
N LEU A 421 17.07 -10.12 13.85
CA LEU A 421 17.85 -11.28 14.27
C LEU A 421 18.60 -11.81 13.06
N GLY A 422 19.94 -11.75 13.09
CA GLY A 422 20.87 -12.35 12.10
C GLY A 422 20.67 -13.87 11.85
N SER A 423 19.68 -14.48 12.47
CA SER A 423 19.21 -15.83 12.18
C SER A 423 18.51 -15.97 10.82
N GLU A 424 17.92 -14.91 10.24
CA GLU A 424 17.15 -15.02 8.97
C GLU A 424 17.83 -14.36 7.76
N PHE A 425 18.53 -13.24 7.95
CA PHE A 425 19.25 -12.54 6.89
C PHE A 425 20.65 -12.17 7.35
N ASP A 426 21.59 -12.29 6.42
CA ASP A 426 23.00 -11.99 6.68
C ASP A 426 23.33 -10.55 6.27
N ARG A 427 22.51 -9.94 5.40
CA ARG A 427 22.65 -8.57 4.89
C ARG A 427 21.31 -7.93 4.52
N ILE A 428 21.19 -6.64 4.77
CA ILE A 428 19.96 -5.87 4.53
C ILE A 428 20.27 -4.61 3.75
N LEU A 429 19.56 -4.39 2.64
CA LEU A 429 19.64 -3.18 1.83
C LEU A 429 18.29 -2.44 1.85
N LEU A 430 18.32 -1.19 2.30
CA LEU A 430 17.17 -0.30 2.32
C LEU A 430 17.34 0.79 1.25
N ILE A 431 16.40 0.92 0.31
CA ILE A 431 16.45 1.93 -0.74
C ILE A 431 15.23 2.84 -0.65
N ALA A 432 15.45 4.14 -0.47
CA ALA A 432 14.42 5.14 -0.35
C ALA A 432 14.51 6.22 -1.43
N GLY A 433 13.35 6.63 -1.95
CA GLY A 433 13.21 7.77 -2.85
C GLY A 433 12.30 8.85 -2.28
N GLY A 434 12.83 10.05 -2.05
CA GLY A 434 12.10 11.20 -1.53
C GLY A 434 11.47 10.90 -0.17
N VAL A 435 10.15 11.08 -0.07
CA VAL A 435 9.38 10.84 1.17
C VAL A 435 9.25 9.34 1.51
N GLY A 436 9.64 8.43 0.63
CA GLY A 436 9.67 6.99 0.91
C GLY A 436 10.59 6.60 2.08
N ALA A 437 11.52 7.49 2.46
CA ALA A 437 12.32 7.32 3.66
C ALA A 437 11.50 7.30 4.97
N THR A 438 10.27 7.83 4.97
CA THR A 438 9.36 7.68 6.13
C THR A 438 9.05 6.22 6.47
N PHE A 439 9.22 5.31 5.52
CA PHE A 439 9.14 3.85 5.75
C PHE A 439 10.50 3.25 6.12
N THR A 440 11.56 3.56 5.38
CA THR A 440 12.86 2.90 5.57
C THR A 440 13.63 3.39 6.80
N ILE A 441 13.50 4.66 7.20
CA ILE A 441 14.23 5.22 8.36
C ILE A 441 13.80 4.57 9.68
N PRO A 442 12.50 4.44 10.00
CA PRO A 442 12.08 3.70 11.18
C PRO A 442 12.61 2.26 11.19
N LEU A 443 12.60 1.59 10.03
CA LEU A 443 13.13 0.23 9.91
C LEU A 443 14.64 0.17 10.16
N TYR A 444 15.41 1.08 9.56
CA TYR A 444 16.85 1.21 9.80
C TYR A 444 17.15 1.39 11.29
N ARG A 445 16.49 2.36 11.94
CA ARG A 445 16.64 2.62 13.38
C ARG A 445 16.27 1.39 14.21
N GLY A 446 15.16 0.73 13.89
CA GLY A 446 14.72 -0.47 14.59
C GLY A 446 15.74 -1.62 14.49
N ILE A 447 16.27 -1.87 13.29
CA ILE A 447 17.27 -2.91 13.04
C ILE A 447 18.56 -2.62 13.82
N VAL A 448 19.08 -1.39 13.73
CA VAL A 448 20.33 -1.00 14.40
C VAL A 448 20.18 -0.97 15.93
N ALA A 449 19.02 -0.53 16.44
CA ALA A 449 18.76 -0.49 17.87
C ALA A 449 18.58 -1.89 18.49
N GLU A 450 17.99 -2.83 17.74
CA GLU A 450 17.80 -4.20 18.20
C GLU A 450 19.09 -5.03 18.08
N ASN A 451 19.86 -4.86 17.00
CA ASN A 451 21.13 -5.55 16.81
C ASN A 451 22.14 -4.70 16.01
N PRO A 452 23.08 -4.02 16.70
CA PRO A 452 24.09 -3.17 16.07
C PRO A 452 25.05 -3.88 15.10
N ASP A 453 25.22 -5.20 15.23
CA ASP A 453 26.12 -6.00 14.40
C ASP A 453 25.50 -6.41 13.05
N THR A 454 24.20 -6.12 12.86
CA THR A 454 23.50 -6.43 11.62
C THR A 454 24.10 -5.61 10.47
N LYS A 455 24.51 -6.28 9.39
CA LYS A 455 24.99 -5.62 8.16
C LYS A 455 23.82 -4.97 7.42
N VAL A 456 23.47 -3.75 7.79
CA VAL A 456 22.42 -2.97 7.15
C VAL A 456 23.01 -1.75 6.43
N GLU A 457 22.63 -1.58 5.17
CA GLU A 457 22.99 -0.42 4.35
C GLU A 457 21.71 0.31 3.91
N MET A 458 21.74 1.64 3.94
CA MET A 458 20.62 2.47 3.50
C MET A 458 21.06 3.45 2.41
N VAL A 459 20.38 3.42 1.28
CA VAL A 459 20.52 4.37 0.18
C VAL A 459 19.29 5.26 0.12
N TRP A 460 19.46 6.58 0.23
CA TRP A 460 18.37 7.54 0.20
C TRP A 460 18.58 8.63 -0.84
N ALA A 461 17.74 8.66 -1.87
CA ALA A 461 17.76 9.70 -2.89
C ALA A 461 16.72 10.79 -2.60
N VAL A 462 17.15 12.04 -2.45
CA VAL A 462 16.29 13.23 -2.24
C VAL A 462 16.58 14.32 -3.27
N ARG A 463 15.62 15.23 -3.50
CA ARG A 463 15.83 16.32 -4.47
C ARG A 463 16.72 17.43 -3.91
N THR A 464 16.56 17.76 -2.64
CA THR A 464 17.30 18.82 -1.95
C THR A 464 17.69 18.35 -0.56
N ALA A 465 18.78 18.88 0.00
CA ALA A 465 19.20 18.56 1.36
C ALA A 465 18.13 18.92 2.41
N GLY A 466 17.36 19.99 2.15
CA GLY A 466 16.20 20.37 2.97
C GLY A 466 15.18 19.24 3.17
N GLU A 467 15.00 18.37 2.17
CA GLU A 467 14.08 17.23 2.26
C GLU A 467 14.56 16.12 3.21
N ALA A 468 15.82 16.14 3.63
CA ALA A 468 16.38 15.17 4.58
C ALA A 468 16.37 15.66 6.04
N THR A 469 16.13 16.95 6.27
CA THR A 469 16.27 17.58 7.60
C THR A 469 15.31 17.02 8.66
N TRP A 470 14.14 16.52 8.27
CA TRP A 470 13.18 15.91 9.21
C TRP A 470 13.68 14.62 9.85
N ALA A 471 14.67 13.96 9.24
CA ALA A 471 15.21 12.70 9.74
C ALA A 471 16.16 12.91 10.92
N VAL A 472 16.71 14.12 11.07
CA VAL A 472 17.52 14.51 12.23
C VAL A 472 16.61 14.63 13.44
N MET A 473 16.98 13.98 14.54
CA MET A 473 16.26 14.13 15.81
C MET A 473 17.22 14.69 16.85
N GLU A 474 16.70 15.61 17.66
CA GLU A 474 17.50 16.38 18.63
C GLU A 474 18.13 15.50 19.72
N ASN A 475 17.58 14.29 19.96
CA ASN A 475 18.02 13.36 21.01
C ASN A 475 18.60 12.03 20.46
N ASP A 476 18.84 11.90 19.15
CA ASP A 476 19.37 10.67 18.56
C ASP A 476 20.90 10.64 18.68
N ALA A 477 21.45 9.71 19.47
CA ALA A 477 22.91 9.57 19.67
C ALA A 477 23.66 9.21 18.37
N ARG A 478 22.96 8.68 17.36
CA ARG A 478 23.47 8.48 16.00
C ARG A 478 22.66 9.32 15.04
N ASP A 479 23.16 10.52 14.74
CA ASP A 479 22.61 11.35 13.67
C ASP A 479 22.65 10.54 12.36
N ILE A 480 21.48 10.19 11.83
CA ILE A 480 21.32 9.40 10.61
C ILE A 480 21.98 10.04 9.39
N LEU A 481 22.18 11.37 9.41
CA LEU A 481 22.91 12.07 8.37
C LEU A 481 24.44 11.86 8.45
N ASN A 482 24.95 11.43 9.61
CA ASN A 482 26.36 11.20 9.86
C ASN A 482 26.74 9.71 9.95
N ASP A 483 25.75 8.81 9.91
CA ASP A 483 25.97 7.36 9.96
C ASP A 483 26.69 6.88 8.68
N SER A 484 27.74 6.08 8.83
CA SER A 484 28.53 5.55 7.72
C SER A 484 27.77 4.58 6.82
N ASN A 485 26.71 3.96 7.34
CA ASN A 485 25.90 2.99 6.60
C ASN A 485 24.73 3.65 5.86
N VAL A 486 24.62 4.98 5.90
CA VAL A 486 23.55 5.75 5.26
C VAL A 486 24.12 6.64 4.16
N HIS A 487 23.80 6.31 2.91
CA HIS A 487 24.25 7.02 1.72
C HIS A 487 23.14 7.91 1.17
N ILE A 488 23.31 9.23 1.28
CA ILE A 488 22.34 10.23 0.80
C ILE A 488 22.76 10.80 -0.55
N TYR A 489 21.88 10.68 -1.54
CA TYR A 489 22.07 11.15 -2.91
C TYR A 489 21.19 12.37 -3.19
N LEU A 490 21.79 13.46 -3.65
CA LEU A 490 21.10 14.69 -4.03
C LEU A 490 20.85 14.71 -5.54
N THR A 491 19.58 14.65 -5.95
CA THR A 491 19.21 14.48 -7.36
C THR A 491 18.62 15.73 -8.02
N GLY A 492 18.58 16.87 -7.32
CA GLY A 492 18.14 18.15 -7.89
C GLY A 492 19.24 18.81 -8.71
N ASN A 493 18.87 19.49 -9.81
CA ASN A 493 19.84 20.20 -10.64
C ASN A 493 20.46 21.38 -9.86
N SER A 494 21.76 21.38 -9.66
CA SER A 494 22.57 22.57 -9.35
C SER A 494 22.95 23.34 -10.62
N GLY A 495 22.00 23.53 -11.55
CA GLY A 495 22.27 24.02 -12.90
C GLY A 495 21.07 24.74 -13.49
N SER A 496 20.76 25.91 -12.94
CA SER A 496 20.00 26.96 -13.61
C SER A 496 20.54 28.30 -13.09
N GLY A 497 21.78 28.60 -13.49
CA GLY A 497 22.25 29.98 -13.50
C GLY A 497 21.37 30.77 -14.46
N GLN A 498 21.00 31.98 -14.06
CA GLN A 498 20.24 32.93 -14.86
C GLN A 498 20.90 33.13 -16.22
N GLU A 499 20.22 32.76 -17.31
CA GLU A 499 20.42 33.43 -18.60
C GLU A 499 19.49 34.65 -18.63
N GLY A 500 20.02 35.77 -18.13
CA GLY A 500 19.60 37.11 -18.54
C GLY A 500 20.62 37.61 -19.56
N GLY A 501 20.20 37.78 -20.81
CA GLY A 501 21.08 38.24 -21.88
C GLY A 501 21.53 39.70 -21.70
N THR A 502 22.75 39.98 -22.16
CA THR A 502 23.11 40.97 -23.20
C THR A 502 24.63 41.24 -23.15
N GLY A 503 25.27 41.41 -24.31
CA GLY A 503 26.54 42.14 -24.43
C GLY A 503 27.79 41.37 -24.86
N THR A 504 27.91 41.18 -26.17
CA THR A 504 29.12 41.26 -27.02
C THR A 504 30.51 41.48 -26.37
N GLY A 505 31.51 40.70 -26.81
CA GLY A 505 32.89 41.21 -27.02
C GLY A 505 34.06 40.36 -26.50
N LEU A 506 34.58 39.50 -27.38
CA LEU A 506 36.01 39.19 -27.63
C LEU A 506 37.02 39.03 -26.48
N SER A 507 37.56 37.80 -26.41
CA SER A 507 38.97 37.43 -26.67
C SER A 507 39.63 36.51 -25.64
N SER A 508 40.46 35.67 -26.21
CA SER A 508 41.26 34.55 -25.71
C SER A 508 42.27 34.90 -24.61
N GLY A 509 42.51 33.95 -23.69
CA GLY A 509 43.67 33.93 -22.81
C GLY A 509 43.74 32.67 -21.96
N VAL A 510 44.68 31.79 -22.31
CA VAL A 510 45.18 30.65 -21.53
C VAL A 510 45.94 31.17 -20.31
N ASP A 511 45.85 30.54 -19.13
CA ASP A 511 46.97 29.90 -18.39
C ASP A 511 46.58 29.47 -16.95
N SER A 512 47.55 28.81 -16.30
CA SER A 512 47.51 27.75 -15.30
C SER A 512 47.76 28.19 -13.84
N GLY A 513 47.54 27.28 -12.88
CA GLY A 513 48.04 27.35 -11.48
C GLY A 513 47.24 28.29 -10.57
N GLU A 514 47.09 28.13 -9.25
CA GLU A 514 47.72 27.32 -8.22
C GLU A 514 46.79 27.27 -6.98
N ASN A 515 47.06 26.31 -6.10
CA ASN A 515 46.48 26.17 -4.76
C ASN A 515 46.77 27.38 -3.85
N SER A 516 45.74 27.93 -3.18
CA SER A 516 45.79 28.36 -1.77
C SER A 516 44.41 28.79 -1.24
N PRO A 517 44.04 28.49 0.02
CA PRO A 517 42.73 28.87 0.57
C PRO A 517 42.76 30.31 1.09
N ALA A 518 41.94 31.18 0.50
CA ALA A 518 41.75 32.54 0.99
C ALA A 518 40.83 32.56 2.22
N LEU A 519 41.35 33.05 3.34
CA LEU A 519 40.61 33.49 4.51
C LEU A 519 39.84 34.78 4.17
N ILE A 520 38.51 34.79 4.35
CA ILE A 520 37.74 36.03 4.31
C ILE A 520 37.03 36.21 5.64
N ASN A 521 37.39 37.29 6.33
CA ASN A 521 36.78 37.81 7.54
C ASN A 521 35.81 38.93 7.13
N LEU A 522 34.52 38.84 7.46
CA LEU A 522 33.55 39.91 7.20
C LEU A 522 32.61 40.07 8.39
N GLY A 523 32.81 41.19 9.10
CA GLY A 523 31.92 41.68 10.14
C GLY A 523 30.73 42.48 9.60
N ALA A 524 29.69 42.50 10.43
CA ALA A 524 28.64 43.51 10.60
C ALA A 524 28.02 44.22 9.37
N GLY A 525 26.73 43.90 9.15
CA GLY A 525 25.69 44.87 8.84
C GLY A 525 25.32 45.07 7.37
N ILE A 526 24.09 44.67 7.01
CA ILE A 526 23.04 45.49 6.34
C ILE A 526 21.94 44.57 5.77
N ASN A 527 20.69 45.01 5.96
CA ASN A 527 19.43 44.40 5.57
C ASN A 527 19.29 44.16 4.05
N GLY A 528 18.68 43.04 3.65
CA GLY A 528 18.19 42.85 2.28
C GLY A 528 18.00 41.38 1.92
N ALA A 529 16.79 41.01 1.52
CA ALA A 529 16.40 39.67 1.14
C ALA A 529 17.26 39.13 -0.03
N VAL A 530 18.08 38.11 0.22
CA VAL A 530 18.71 37.26 -0.80
C VAL A 530 18.72 35.81 -0.30
N ALA A 531 18.32 34.89 -1.18
CA ALA A 531 18.22 33.46 -0.95
C ALA A 531 19.53 32.89 -0.37
N MET A 532 19.47 32.34 0.85
CA MET A 532 20.56 31.55 1.41
C MET A 532 20.65 30.20 0.70
N GLU A 533 21.67 30.01 -0.12
CA GLU A 533 22.19 28.68 -0.43
C GLU A 533 22.76 28.05 0.85
N MET A 534 22.03 27.09 1.43
CA MET A 534 22.57 26.23 2.49
C MET A 534 23.43 25.12 1.86
N ASN A 535 24.74 25.30 1.86
CA ASN A 535 25.67 24.18 1.70
C ASN A 535 25.94 23.49 3.05
N THR A 536 25.66 22.19 3.07
CA THR A 536 26.31 21.12 3.87
C THR A 536 26.39 21.31 5.39
N LEU A 537 25.49 20.67 6.15
CA LEU A 537 25.46 20.73 7.62
C LEU A 537 26.30 19.63 8.29
N ARG A 538 27.27 20.03 9.12
CA ARG A 538 27.58 19.46 10.45
C ARG A 538 28.05 20.60 11.36
N ARG A 539 27.51 20.72 12.57
CA ARG A 539 27.91 21.73 13.58
C ARG A 539 29.06 21.16 14.42
N THR A 540 30.21 21.85 14.49
CA THR A 540 31.28 21.52 15.44
C THR A 540 31.00 22.14 16.82
N ALA A 541 31.75 21.71 17.85
CA ALA A 541 31.61 22.21 19.22
C ALA A 541 31.81 23.74 19.36
N ASP A 542 32.49 24.38 18.39
CA ASP A 542 32.69 25.83 18.31
C ASP A 542 31.77 26.52 17.29
N GLY A 543 30.70 25.86 16.85
CA GLY A 543 29.67 26.46 15.97
C GLY A 543 30.09 26.68 14.51
N ARG A 544 31.25 26.18 14.06
CA ARG A 544 31.66 26.23 12.65
C ARG A 544 31.23 24.97 11.89
N VAL A 545 30.95 25.11 10.60
CA VAL A 545 30.43 24.04 9.73
C VAL A 545 31.50 23.62 8.72
N VAL A 546 31.84 22.32 8.68
CA VAL A 546 32.83 21.73 7.76
C VAL A 546 32.22 20.52 7.04
N ALA A 547 32.39 20.45 5.70
CA ALA A 547 31.79 19.42 4.83
C ALA A 547 32.61 18.11 4.77
N ARG A 548 31.94 16.94 4.78
CA ARG A 548 32.52 15.64 4.40
C ARG A 548 32.32 15.36 2.91
N LYS A 549 33.31 14.70 2.30
CA LYS A 549 33.64 14.64 0.85
C LYS A 549 32.78 13.69 -0.02
N GLU A 550 31.71 13.07 0.48
CA GLU A 550 30.99 12.00 -0.26
C GLU A 550 29.46 12.21 -0.37
N GLN A 551 28.99 13.46 -0.42
CA GLN A 551 27.62 13.70 -0.88
C GLN A 551 27.57 13.54 -2.41
N HIS A 552 27.05 12.40 -2.88
CA HIS A 552 26.86 12.14 -4.30
C HIS A 552 25.82 13.10 -4.88
N ARG A 553 26.26 14.10 -5.64
CA ARG A 553 25.41 15.09 -6.36
C ARG A 553 24.76 14.51 -7.62
N SER A 554 24.51 13.21 -7.65
CA SER A 554 23.95 12.49 -8.78
C SER A 554 22.90 11.49 -8.31
N ARG A 555 22.13 10.93 -9.26
CA ARG A 555 21.22 9.83 -8.94
C ARG A 555 22.04 8.59 -8.56
N PRO A 556 21.61 7.81 -7.56
CA PRO A 556 22.30 6.57 -7.22
C PRO A 556 22.30 5.62 -8.42
N ASP A 557 23.46 5.05 -8.72
CA ASP A 557 23.52 3.93 -9.65
C ASP A 557 23.00 2.68 -8.93
N VAL A 558 21.69 2.47 -9.05
CA VAL A 558 20.98 1.35 -8.42
C VAL A 558 21.58 0.00 -8.82
N LYS A 559 22.11 -0.12 -10.05
CA LYS A 559 22.74 -1.36 -10.49
C LYS A 559 24.00 -1.61 -9.67
N LYS A 560 24.87 -0.60 -9.55
CA LYS A 560 26.10 -0.68 -8.77
C LYS A 560 25.82 -1.02 -7.30
N VAL A 561 24.87 -0.33 -6.68
CA VAL A 561 24.47 -0.61 -5.28
C VAL A 561 24.03 -2.07 -5.10
N VAL A 562 23.18 -2.59 -6.01
CA VAL A 562 22.74 -3.99 -5.95
C VAL A 562 23.93 -4.94 -6.18
N ASP A 563 24.78 -4.64 -7.16
CA ASP A 563 25.96 -5.46 -7.46
C ASP A 563 26.94 -5.52 -6.28
N GLU A 564 27.16 -4.41 -5.57
CA GLU A 564 28.01 -4.34 -4.36
C GLU A 564 27.46 -5.20 -3.22
N VAL A 565 26.15 -5.14 -2.96
CA VAL A 565 25.49 -5.97 -1.94
C VAL A 565 25.63 -7.47 -2.24
N PHE A 566 25.62 -7.88 -3.51
CA PHE A 566 25.78 -9.28 -3.92
C PHE A 566 27.22 -9.69 -4.22
N ALA A 567 28.18 -8.76 -4.24
CA ALA A 567 29.61 -9.05 -4.45
C ALA A 567 30.25 -9.80 -3.26
N HIS A 568 29.60 -9.76 -2.10
CA HIS A 568 29.97 -10.54 -0.93
C HIS A 568 29.63 -12.04 -1.08
N GLU A 569 29.83 -12.81 -0.01
CA GLU A 569 29.76 -14.27 -0.04
C GLU A 569 28.50 -14.81 -0.75
N PRO A 570 28.65 -15.80 -1.65
CA PRO A 570 27.55 -16.29 -2.48
C PRO A 570 26.43 -16.98 -1.70
N HIS A 571 26.66 -17.28 -0.41
CA HIS A 571 25.73 -17.96 0.48
C HIS A 571 24.94 -17.01 1.40
N GLU A 572 25.25 -15.71 1.41
CA GLU A 572 24.51 -14.73 2.21
C GLU A 572 23.06 -14.61 1.71
N ARG A 573 22.12 -14.69 2.67
CA ARG A 573 20.69 -14.39 2.51
C ARG A 573 20.49 -12.89 2.62
N VAL A 574 19.94 -12.30 1.56
CA VAL A 574 19.85 -10.85 1.44
C VAL A 574 18.39 -10.39 1.53
N ALA A 575 18.11 -9.44 2.41
CA ALA A 575 16.84 -8.73 2.44
C ALA A 575 16.97 -7.38 1.72
N ILE A 576 16.06 -7.09 0.78
CA ILE A 576 16.04 -5.83 0.04
C ILE A 576 14.67 -5.20 0.17
N LEU A 577 14.63 -4.00 0.74
CA LEU A 577 13.41 -3.22 0.91
C LEU A 577 13.51 -1.92 0.13
N VAL A 578 12.49 -1.62 -0.68
CA VAL A 578 12.46 -0.42 -1.52
C VAL A 578 11.19 0.36 -1.25
N CYS A 579 11.30 1.68 -1.04
CA CYS A 579 10.15 2.58 -1.00
C CYS A 579 10.44 3.88 -1.76
N GLY A 580 9.76 4.09 -2.87
CA GLY A 580 10.04 5.26 -3.72
C GLY A 580 9.20 5.30 -5.00
N PRO A 581 9.63 6.08 -6.01
CA PRO A 581 8.95 6.13 -7.31
C PRO A 581 8.83 4.75 -7.94
N THR A 582 7.70 4.44 -8.60
CA THR A 582 7.43 3.12 -9.20
C THR A 582 8.54 2.62 -10.12
N LYS A 583 9.19 3.54 -10.86
CA LYS A 583 10.32 3.19 -11.74
C LYS A 583 11.54 2.68 -10.97
N MET A 584 11.83 3.25 -9.80
CA MET A 584 12.93 2.84 -8.93
C MET A 584 12.71 1.41 -8.43
N GLY A 585 11.55 1.11 -7.84
CA GLY A 585 11.21 -0.24 -7.37
C GLY A 585 11.30 -1.31 -8.48
N LYS A 586 10.84 -0.96 -9.70
CA LYS A 586 10.96 -1.85 -10.87
C LYS A 586 12.41 -2.09 -11.30
N GLN A 587 13.25 -1.04 -11.28
CA GLN A 587 14.68 -1.16 -11.61
C GLN A 587 15.41 -2.03 -10.58
N VAL A 588 15.23 -1.77 -9.28
CA VAL A 588 15.84 -2.59 -8.22
C VAL A 588 15.42 -4.05 -8.40
N ARG A 589 14.11 -4.31 -8.55
CA ARG A 589 13.60 -5.67 -8.76
C ARG A 589 14.28 -6.31 -9.97
N ARG A 590 14.36 -5.63 -11.11
CA ARG A 590 15.01 -6.17 -12.32
C ARG A 590 16.46 -6.58 -12.07
N TYR A 591 17.26 -5.76 -11.39
CA TYR A 591 18.67 -6.07 -11.12
C TYR A 591 18.82 -7.20 -10.11
N VAL A 592 18.02 -7.21 -9.04
CA VAL A 592 17.99 -8.30 -8.05
C VAL A 592 17.56 -9.63 -8.68
N GLY A 593 16.63 -9.60 -9.63
CA GLY A 593 16.16 -10.81 -10.32
C GLY A 593 17.25 -11.58 -11.05
N ARG A 594 18.32 -10.91 -11.49
CA ARG A 594 19.50 -11.57 -12.05
C ARG A 594 20.15 -12.52 -11.04
N TYR A 595 20.39 -12.03 -9.82
CA TYR A 595 21.00 -12.80 -8.74
C TYR A 595 20.10 -13.94 -8.25
N VAL A 596 18.79 -13.74 -8.24
CA VAL A 596 17.84 -14.82 -7.95
C VAL A 596 17.90 -15.93 -9.02
N ASN A 597 18.07 -15.56 -10.29
CA ASN A 597 18.26 -16.54 -11.37
C ASN A 597 19.60 -17.29 -11.26
N GLU A 598 20.63 -16.66 -10.70
CA GLU A 598 21.92 -17.26 -10.36
C GLU A 598 21.85 -18.14 -9.09
N GLY A 599 20.71 -18.17 -8.38
CA GLY A 599 20.46 -19.04 -7.23
C GLY A 599 20.73 -18.38 -5.87
N ARG A 600 20.82 -17.05 -5.80
CA ARG A 600 20.91 -16.31 -4.54
C ARG A 600 19.57 -16.34 -3.80
N GLU A 601 19.62 -16.47 -2.47
CA GLU A 601 18.44 -16.40 -1.62
C GLU A 601 18.16 -14.93 -1.26
N VAL A 602 17.02 -14.43 -1.74
CA VAL A 602 16.65 -13.02 -1.59
C VAL A 602 15.22 -12.88 -1.12
N TRP A 603 15.03 -12.10 -0.07
CA TRP A 603 13.73 -11.57 0.31
C TRP A 603 13.59 -10.14 -0.20
N PHE A 604 12.57 -9.89 -1.01
CA PHE A 604 12.38 -8.58 -1.66
C PHE A 604 11.00 -8.01 -1.30
N HIS A 605 11.00 -6.80 -0.75
CA HIS A 605 9.79 -6.05 -0.45
C HIS A 605 9.83 -4.70 -1.16
N ASN A 606 8.76 -4.36 -1.88
CA ASN A 606 8.60 -3.06 -2.51
C ASN A 606 7.38 -2.39 -1.90
N GLU A 607 7.64 -1.47 -0.98
CA GLU A 607 6.62 -0.69 -0.29
C GLU A 607 6.11 0.42 -1.21
N GLY A 608 4.79 0.47 -1.37
CA GLY A 608 4.16 1.52 -2.12
C GLY A 608 2.66 1.55 -1.90
N PHE A 609 2.17 2.67 -1.39
CA PHE A 609 0.76 3.02 -1.48
C PHE A 609 0.45 3.30 -2.95
N GLY A 610 -0.44 2.52 -3.57
CA GLY A 610 -0.65 2.49 -5.03
C GLY A 610 -1.19 3.78 -5.65
N PHE A 611 -0.35 4.80 -5.77
CA PHE A 611 -0.60 6.07 -6.47
C PHE A 611 -0.23 5.97 -7.95
#